data_AF-A0A081KDT5-F1
#
_entry.id   AF-A0A081KDT5-F1
#
_cell.length_a   1.000
_cell.length_b   1.000
_cell.length_c   1.000
_cell.angle_alpha   90.00
_cell.angle_beta   90.00
_cell.angle_gamma   90.00
#
_symmetry.space_group_name_H-M   'P 1'
#
loop_
_entity.id
_entity.type
_entity.pdbx_description
1 polymer ?
#
loop_
_entity_poly.entity_id
_entity_poly.type
_entity_poly.pdbx_seq_one_letter_code
_entity_poly.pdbx_strand_id
1 'polypeptide(L)'
;MNIYLETIQEIKELVEQNEIKDKQDIEQYLDRCSGLDPVAEGVYATVYNLPDEPDKVVKVCPDKKDGYYIFARWCMTPENQSNPHLPIIHREDVITLPCGMVVRVYVVERLSDFTDDGSRATQPQHFHDYDFGLLWGSFKAVMQSFGMDNSEFPEEVKTLEVFVEKIKVSSSHLVKRTDNDILDVVDDNIIESHEEFLETLFDVLTQLSTLGSMDLHGGNFMLRGDTVVITDPIAHKYVA
;
A
#
# COMPACT_ATOMS: atom_id res chain seq x y z
N MET A 1 13.32 -21.65 -16.23
CA MET A 1 13.51 -21.63 -14.77
C MET A 1 12.49 -20.65 -14.25
N ASN A 2 11.77 -20.97 -13.18
CA ASN A 2 10.82 -20.02 -12.58
C ASN A 2 11.32 -19.77 -11.17
N ILE A 3 12.17 -18.74 -11.04
CA ILE A 3 12.89 -18.40 -9.80
C ILE A 3 11.92 -18.31 -8.62
N TYR A 4 10.73 -17.71 -8.83
CA TYR A 4 9.72 -17.61 -7.78
C TYR A 4 9.24 -18.98 -7.31
N LEU A 5 8.78 -19.85 -8.21
CA LEU A 5 8.23 -21.16 -7.83
C LEU A 5 9.28 -22.05 -7.18
N GLU A 6 10.52 -22.01 -7.69
CA GLU A 6 11.66 -22.75 -7.13
C GLU A 6 11.97 -22.24 -5.72
N THR A 7 12.07 -20.92 -5.52
CA THR A 7 12.31 -20.29 -4.21
C THR A 7 11.23 -20.67 -3.20
N ILE A 8 9.94 -20.59 -3.57
CA ILE A 8 8.84 -20.92 -2.66
C ILE A 8 8.83 -22.41 -2.32
N GLN A 9 9.11 -23.29 -3.28
CA GLN A 9 9.18 -24.73 -3.05
C GLN A 9 10.32 -25.08 -2.10
N GLU A 10 11.51 -24.52 -2.33
CA GLU A 10 12.68 -24.75 -1.46
C GLU A 10 12.43 -24.24 -0.03
N ILE A 11 11.83 -23.05 0.15
CA ILE A 11 11.48 -22.57 1.50
C ILE A 11 10.53 -23.56 2.20
N LYS A 12 9.51 -24.07 1.49
CA LYS A 12 8.57 -25.05 2.06
C LYS A 12 9.28 -26.33 2.48
N GLU A 13 10.20 -26.85 1.66
CA GLU A 13 11.02 -28.03 1.98
C GLU A 13 11.93 -27.80 3.19
N LEU A 14 12.58 -26.63 3.27
CA LEU A 14 13.44 -26.26 4.40
C LEU A 14 12.65 -26.07 5.70
N VAL A 15 11.41 -25.60 5.61
CA VAL A 15 10.48 -25.55 6.76
C VAL A 15 10.13 -26.97 7.23
N GLU A 16 9.83 -27.89 6.32
CA GLU A 16 9.55 -29.30 6.66
C GLU A 16 10.76 -30.00 7.30
N GLN A 17 11.96 -29.65 6.85
CA GLN A 17 13.22 -30.14 7.42
C GLN A 17 13.62 -29.44 8.72
N ASN A 18 12.82 -28.47 9.18
CA ASN A 18 13.06 -27.67 10.38
C ASN A 18 14.40 -26.88 10.31
N GLU A 19 14.79 -26.47 9.11
CA GLU A 19 15.94 -25.60 8.84
C GLU A 19 15.53 -24.11 8.86
N ILE A 20 14.32 -23.79 8.42
CA ILE A 20 13.68 -22.47 8.57
C ILE A 20 12.65 -22.54 9.70
N LYS A 21 12.85 -21.78 10.78
CA LYS A 21 12.05 -21.87 12.02
C LYS A 21 11.30 -20.58 12.36
N ASP A 22 11.89 -19.45 12.02
CA ASP A 22 11.33 -18.13 12.28
C ASP A 22 11.44 -17.20 11.05
N LYS A 23 11.00 -15.95 11.21
CA LYS A 23 11.00 -14.97 10.12
C LYS A 23 12.40 -14.57 9.65
N GLN A 24 13.39 -14.58 10.55
CA GLN A 24 14.75 -14.17 10.24
C GLN A 24 15.42 -15.21 9.33
N ASP A 25 15.07 -16.48 9.49
CA ASP A 25 15.54 -17.55 8.59
C ASP A 25 15.01 -17.36 7.15
N ILE A 26 13.74 -16.94 7.00
CA ILE A 26 13.16 -16.63 5.68
C ILE A 26 13.87 -15.43 5.04
N GLU A 27 14.03 -14.33 5.79
CA GLU A 27 14.75 -13.14 5.32
C GLU A 27 16.16 -13.50 4.86
N GLN A 28 16.91 -14.26 5.67
CA GLN A 28 18.25 -14.71 5.32
C GLN A 28 18.30 -15.60 4.08
N TYR A 29 17.35 -16.53 3.93
CA TYR A 29 17.28 -17.39 2.76
C TYR A 29 16.98 -16.57 1.49
N LEU A 30 16.02 -15.65 1.56
CA LEU A 30 15.68 -14.78 0.43
C LEU A 30 16.90 -13.93 0.02
N ASP A 31 17.58 -13.32 0.98
CA ASP A 31 18.68 -12.39 0.70
C ASP A 31 19.98 -13.09 0.23
N ARG A 32 20.19 -14.35 0.59
CA ARG A 32 21.50 -15.03 0.38
C ARG A 32 21.44 -16.25 -0.51
N CYS A 33 20.29 -16.90 -0.60
CA CYS A 33 20.13 -18.19 -1.24
C CYS A 33 19.16 -18.16 -2.41
N SER A 34 18.30 -17.13 -2.51
CA SER A 34 17.37 -16.97 -3.62
C SER A 34 17.97 -16.18 -4.78
N GLY A 35 17.30 -16.24 -5.93
CA GLY A 35 17.58 -15.35 -7.07
C GLY A 35 16.85 -14.01 -7.01
N LEU A 36 16.25 -13.65 -5.87
CA LEU A 36 15.45 -12.43 -5.69
C LEU A 36 16.30 -11.35 -5.03
N ASP A 37 16.40 -10.18 -5.67
CA ASP A 37 17.14 -9.04 -5.11
C ASP A 37 16.21 -8.10 -4.34
N PRO A 38 16.53 -7.69 -3.10
CA PRO A 38 15.69 -6.74 -2.35
C PRO A 38 15.70 -5.36 -3.00
N VAL A 39 14.53 -4.70 -3.00
CA VAL A 39 14.30 -3.38 -3.60
C VAL A 39 13.82 -2.37 -2.57
N ALA A 40 12.99 -2.80 -1.62
CA ALA A 40 12.48 -1.96 -0.55
C ALA A 40 12.26 -2.79 0.72
N GLU A 41 12.45 -2.16 1.87
CA GLU A 41 12.25 -2.76 3.20
C GLU A 41 11.37 -1.81 4.04
N GLY A 42 10.30 -2.36 4.59
CA GLY A 42 9.38 -1.69 5.50
C GLY A 42 9.32 -2.38 6.86
N VAL A 43 8.53 -1.83 7.78
CA VAL A 43 8.43 -2.37 9.16
C VAL A 43 7.86 -3.80 9.18
N TYR A 44 6.96 -4.12 8.25
CA TYR A 44 6.22 -5.40 8.22
C TYR A 44 6.45 -6.23 6.96
N ALA A 45 7.18 -5.72 5.97
CA ALA A 45 7.36 -6.41 4.70
C ALA A 45 8.67 -6.02 4.00
N THR A 46 9.19 -6.95 3.20
CA THR A 46 10.30 -6.72 2.28
C THR A 46 9.85 -6.98 0.86
N VAL A 47 10.24 -6.12 -0.08
CA VAL A 47 9.91 -6.22 -1.50
C VAL A 47 11.15 -6.57 -2.30
N TYR A 48 11.03 -7.56 -3.17
CA TYR A 48 12.11 -8.09 -4.00
C TYR A 48 11.79 -7.99 -5.50
N ASN A 49 12.83 -7.86 -6.32
CA ASN A 49 12.74 -8.02 -7.76
C ASN A 49 12.40 -9.47 -8.11
N LEU A 50 11.60 -9.65 -9.15
CA LEU A 50 11.36 -10.95 -9.78
C LEU A 50 12.05 -10.98 -11.16
N PRO A 51 13.25 -11.58 -11.31
CA PRO A 51 14.02 -11.47 -12.55
C PRO A 51 13.33 -12.02 -13.79
N ASP A 52 12.57 -13.11 -13.62
CA ASP A 52 11.87 -13.78 -14.72
C ASP A 52 10.58 -13.05 -15.15
N GLU A 53 10.06 -12.15 -14.31
CA GLU A 53 8.85 -11.36 -14.54
C GLU A 53 9.11 -9.89 -14.12
N PRO A 54 9.87 -9.12 -14.92
CA PRO A 54 10.37 -7.80 -14.52
C PRO A 54 9.26 -6.75 -14.35
N ASP A 55 8.07 -7.01 -14.88
CA ASP A 55 6.85 -6.24 -14.67
C ASP A 55 6.21 -6.51 -13.29
N LYS A 56 6.85 -7.33 -12.44
CA LYS A 56 6.36 -7.74 -11.13
C LYS A 56 7.44 -7.61 -10.06
N VAL A 57 6.97 -7.69 -8.81
CA VAL A 57 7.77 -7.73 -7.59
C VAL A 57 7.22 -8.80 -6.66
N VAL A 58 8.07 -9.28 -5.76
CA VAL A 58 7.69 -10.21 -4.69
C VAL A 58 7.61 -9.44 -3.39
N LYS A 59 6.43 -9.33 -2.78
CA LYS A 59 6.25 -8.73 -1.45
C LYS A 59 6.13 -9.85 -0.41
N VAL A 60 7.01 -9.86 0.58
CA VAL A 60 7.06 -10.86 1.65
C VAL A 60 6.63 -10.21 2.95
N CYS A 61 5.57 -10.74 3.56
CA CYS A 61 4.94 -10.26 4.78
C CYS A 61 5.08 -11.31 5.89
N PRO A 62 6.14 -11.27 6.72
CA PRO A 62 6.38 -12.26 7.76
C PRO A 62 5.69 -11.97 9.10
N ASP A 63 5.04 -10.81 9.28
CA ASP A 63 4.48 -10.41 10.57
C ASP A 63 3.02 -10.89 10.78
N LYS A 64 2.72 -11.46 11.95
CA LYS A 64 1.36 -11.90 12.34
C LYS A 64 0.38 -10.73 12.49
N LYS A 65 0.89 -9.53 12.74
CA LYS A 65 0.10 -8.31 12.95
C LYS A 65 -0.16 -7.55 11.65
N ASP A 66 0.52 -7.91 10.58
CA ASP A 66 0.38 -7.24 9.29
C ASP A 66 -1.08 -7.34 8.80
N GLY A 67 -1.68 -6.17 8.54
CA GLY A 67 -3.03 -6.03 8.01
C GLY A 67 -3.09 -6.18 6.48
N TYR A 68 -1.95 -6.14 5.79
CA TYR A 68 -1.86 -6.12 4.33
C TYR A 68 -2.61 -7.28 3.66
N TYR A 69 -2.65 -8.47 4.26
CA TYR A 69 -3.37 -9.60 3.66
C TYR A 69 -4.87 -9.35 3.46
N ILE A 70 -5.47 -8.50 4.29
CA ILE A 70 -6.88 -8.10 4.17
C ILE A 70 -7.03 -7.28 2.90
N PHE A 71 -6.15 -6.28 2.73
CA PHE A 71 -6.11 -5.43 1.55
C PHE A 71 -5.78 -6.21 0.27
N ALA A 72 -4.74 -7.05 0.29
CA ALA A 72 -4.35 -7.86 -0.86
C ALA A 72 -5.49 -8.76 -1.34
N ARG A 73 -6.21 -9.43 -0.41
CA ARG A 73 -7.36 -10.27 -0.75
C ARG A 73 -8.55 -9.46 -1.24
N TRP A 74 -8.76 -8.27 -0.69
CA TRP A 74 -9.78 -7.35 -1.18
C TRP A 74 -9.47 -6.88 -2.61
N CYS A 75 -8.21 -6.60 -2.95
CA CYS A 75 -7.80 -6.29 -4.33
C CYS A 75 -8.01 -7.47 -5.29
N MET A 76 -7.93 -8.71 -4.79
CA MET A 76 -8.12 -9.92 -5.58
C MET A 76 -9.60 -10.25 -5.87
N THR A 77 -10.58 -9.52 -5.32
CA THR A 77 -11.99 -9.80 -5.63
C THR A 77 -12.31 -9.44 -7.09
N PRO A 78 -13.27 -10.13 -7.73
CA PRO A 78 -13.61 -9.88 -9.14
C PRO A 78 -13.94 -8.42 -9.46
N GLU A 79 -14.55 -7.71 -8.51
CA GLU A 79 -14.95 -6.31 -8.64
C GLU A 79 -13.75 -5.35 -8.62
N ASN A 80 -12.67 -5.73 -7.93
CA ASN A 80 -11.51 -4.87 -7.69
C ASN A 80 -10.32 -5.15 -8.62
N GLN A 81 -10.27 -6.32 -9.26
CA GLN A 81 -9.17 -6.70 -10.15
C GLN A 81 -8.99 -5.76 -11.35
N SER A 82 -10.05 -5.06 -11.78
CA SER A 82 -10.03 -4.07 -12.86
C SER A 82 -9.91 -2.63 -12.38
N ASN A 83 -9.86 -2.38 -11.06
CA ASN A 83 -9.80 -1.04 -10.53
C ASN A 83 -8.40 -0.43 -10.79
N PRO A 84 -8.30 0.69 -11.53
CA PRO A 84 -7.00 1.27 -11.89
C PRO A 84 -6.27 1.88 -10.68
N HIS A 85 -6.94 2.12 -9.56
CA HIS A 85 -6.36 2.69 -8.36
C HIS A 85 -5.93 1.62 -7.33
N LEU A 86 -6.01 0.34 -7.67
CA LEU A 86 -5.59 -0.78 -6.84
C LEU A 86 -4.46 -1.58 -7.50
N PRO A 87 -3.59 -2.22 -6.70
CA PRO A 87 -2.52 -3.05 -7.21
C PRO A 87 -3.08 -4.39 -7.68
N ILE A 88 -2.49 -4.92 -8.75
CA ILE A 88 -2.78 -6.24 -9.26
C ILE A 88 -1.95 -7.25 -8.47
N ILE A 89 -2.64 -8.06 -7.67
CA ILE A 89 -2.04 -9.20 -6.97
C ILE A 89 -2.16 -10.43 -7.88
N HIS A 90 -1.03 -10.86 -8.43
CA HIS A 90 -0.98 -12.00 -9.36
C HIS A 90 -0.99 -13.35 -8.65
N ARG A 91 -0.35 -13.45 -7.48
CA ARG A 91 -0.20 -14.70 -6.72
C ARG A 91 -0.16 -14.42 -5.22
N GLU A 92 -0.71 -15.33 -4.42
CA GLU A 92 -0.54 -15.42 -2.97
C GLU A 92 -0.04 -16.83 -2.62
N ASP A 93 1.09 -16.91 -1.94
CA ASP A 93 1.61 -18.11 -1.30
C ASP A 93 1.61 -17.92 0.22
N VAL A 94 1.30 -18.99 0.95
CA VAL A 94 1.22 -18.98 2.42
C VAL A 94 2.14 -20.06 2.97
N ILE A 95 3.09 -19.64 3.80
CA ILE A 95 4.08 -20.51 4.42
C ILE A 95 3.82 -20.51 5.92
N THR A 96 3.58 -21.69 6.49
CA THR A 96 3.37 -21.83 7.95
C THR A 96 4.65 -22.38 8.58
N LEU A 97 5.30 -21.55 9.39
CA LEU A 97 6.49 -21.89 10.14
C LEU A 97 6.17 -22.85 11.29
N PRO A 98 7.16 -23.63 11.80
CA PRO A 98 6.94 -24.60 12.88
C PRO A 98 6.37 -23.99 14.16
N CYS A 99 6.64 -22.71 14.42
CA CYS A 99 6.08 -21.95 15.54
C CYS A 99 4.63 -21.48 15.33
N GLY A 100 3.96 -21.91 14.24
CA GLY A 100 2.62 -21.48 13.85
C GLY A 100 2.57 -20.05 13.33
N MET A 101 3.70 -19.44 12.99
CA MET A 101 3.76 -18.17 12.29
C MET A 101 3.43 -18.35 10.82
N VAL A 102 2.63 -17.44 10.27
CA VAL A 102 2.23 -17.46 8.88
C VAL A 102 2.99 -16.34 8.18
N VAL A 103 3.79 -16.70 7.19
CA VAL A 103 4.44 -15.77 6.26
C VAL A 103 3.65 -15.80 4.96
N ARG A 104 3.29 -14.63 4.47
CA ARG A 104 2.58 -14.49 3.19
C ARG A 104 3.53 -13.91 2.15
N VAL A 105 3.49 -14.49 0.96
CA VAL A 105 4.32 -14.06 -0.15
C VAL A 105 3.41 -13.73 -1.32
N TYR A 106 3.51 -12.51 -1.82
CA TYR A 106 2.71 -12.02 -2.92
C TYR A 106 3.58 -11.78 -4.14
N VAL A 107 3.08 -12.17 -5.31
CA VAL A 107 3.57 -11.59 -6.57
C VAL A 107 2.62 -10.47 -6.93
N VAL A 108 3.14 -9.24 -6.95
CA VAL A 108 2.38 -8.02 -7.21
C VAL A 108 2.95 -7.36 -8.45
N GLU A 109 2.12 -6.64 -9.21
CA GLU A 109 2.64 -5.82 -10.30
C GLU A 109 3.73 -4.86 -9.80
N ARG A 110 4.68 -4.53 -10.67
CA ARG A 110 5.67 -3.50 -10.39
C ARG A 110 5.06 -2.14 -10.70
N LEU A 111 4.93 -1.34 -9.65
CA LEU A 111 4.57 0.07 -9.75
C LEU A 111 5.83 0.93 -9.70
N SER A 112 5.75 2.14 -10.22
CA SER A 112 6.86 3.08 -10.27
C SER A 112 6.80 4.10 -9.15
N ASP A 113 7.94 4.32 -8.50
CA ASP A 113 8.25 5.46 -7.61
C ASP A 113 9.13 6.52 -8.30
N PHE A 114 9.38 6.36 -9.61
CA PHE A 114 10.53 6.98 -10.27
C PHE A 114 10.27 8.39 -10.79
N THR A 115 11.23 9.29 -10.56
CA THR A 115 11.44 10.48 -11.40
C THR A 115 11.82 10.05 -12.82
N ASP A 116 11.56 10.93 -13.79
CA ASP A 116 11.94 10.77 -15.21
C ASP A 116 13.42 10.38 -15.47
N ASP A 117 14.32 10.58 -14.49
CA ASP A 117 15.76 10.32 -14.62
C ASP A 117 16.23 8.99 -14.00
N GLY A 118 15.34 8.19 -13.41
CA GLY A 118 15.61 6.81 -12.97
C GLY A 118 16.67 6.65 -11.87
N SER A 119 17.07 7.73 -11.19
CA SER A 119 18.27 7.72 -10.35
C SER A 119 18.05 7.37 -8.87
N ARG A 120 16.80 7.46 -8.36
CA ARG A 120 16.40 7.12 -6.97
C ARG A 120 14.88 6.95 -6.86
N ALA A 121 14.42 6.12 -5.90
CA ALA A 121 13.07 6.22 -5.35
C ALA A 121 13.02 7.52 -4.54
N THR A 122 12.57 8.60 -5.18
CA THR A 122 12.16 9.78 -4.44
C THR A 122 10.92 9.39 -3.65
N GLN A 123 10.90 9.65 -2.32
CA GLN A 123 9.61 9.95 -1.65
C GLN A 123 8.76 10.76 -2.63
N PRO A 124 7.45 10.56 -2.74
CA PRO A 124 6.68 11.06 -3.87
C PRO A 124 6.66 12.60 -3.87
N GLN A 125 7.73 13.17 -4.41
CA GLN A 125 7.90 14.56 -4.78
C GLN A 125 7.20 14.79 -6.13
N HIS A 126 6.79 13.72 -6.81
CA HIS A 126 5.92 13.74 -8.00
C HIS A 126 4.50 14.19 -7.65
N PHE A 127 4.04 13.98 -6.41
CA PHE A 127 2.82 14.60 -5.92
C PHE A 127 2.97 16.11 -5.69
N HIS A 128 4.10 16.73 -6.06
CA HIS A 128 4.20 18.19 -6.18
C HIS A 128 3.71 18.72 -7.54
N ASP A 129 3.17 17.87 -8.41
CA ASP A 129 2.10 18.34 -9.28
C ASP A 129 1.06 18.99 -8.37
N TYR A 130 0.93 20.31 -8.51
CA TYR A 130 0.22 21.15 -7.57
C TYR A 130 -1.16 20.56 -7.24
N ASP A 131 -1.79 19.93 -8.22
CA ASP A 131 -3.14 19.38 -8.14
C ASP A 131 -3.24 18.17 -7.18
N PHE A 132 -2.48 17.09 -7.40
CA PHE A 132 -2.54 15.94 -6.49
C PHE A 132 -1.91 16.25 -5.13
N GLY A 133 -0.90 17.12 -5.07
CA GLY A 133 -0.31 17.56 -3.80
C GLY A 133 -1.29 18.32 -2.91
N LEU A 134 -2.09 19.20 -3.50
CA LEU A 134 -3.18 19.89 -2.82
C LEU A 134 -4.28 18.91 -2.39
N LEU A 135 -4.66 17.98 -3.27
CA LEU A 135 -5.62 16.94 -2.95
C LEU A 135 -5.15 16.08 -1.77
N TRP A 136 -3.90 15.61 -1.82
CA TRP A 136 -3.27 14.81 -0.77
C TRP A 136 -3.16 15.58 0.55
N GLY A 137 -2.77 16.86 0.51
CA GLY A 137 -2.72 17.70 1.70
C GLY A 137 -4.08 17.83 2.39
N SER A 138 -5.12 18.00 1.60
CA SER A 138 -6.51 18.15 2.07
C SER A 138 -7.10 16.83 2.55
N PHE A 139 -6.80 15.74 1.85
CA PHE A 139 -7.11 14.39 2.31
C PHE A 139 -6.42 14.07 3.63
N LYS A 140 -5.13 14.38 3.76
CA LYS A 140 -4.37 14.19 5.00
C LYS A 140 -4.96 15.02 6.15
N ALA A 141 -5.52 16.19 5.89
CA ALA A 141 -6.21 17.01 6.88
C ALA A 141 -7.42 16.29 7.50
N VAL A 142 -8.25 15.74 6.62
CA VAL A 142 -9.41 14.94 6.96
C VAL A 142 -8.96 13.69 7.70
N MET A 143 -7.98 12.97 7.17
CA MET A 143 -7.44 11.75 7.76
C MET A 143 -6.63 11.96 9.03
N GLN A 144 -6.01 13.11 9.27
CA GLN A 144 -5.36 13.40 10.56
C GLN A 144 -6.36 13.38 11.71
N SER A 145 -7.63 13.67 11.41
CA SER A 145 -8.73 13.50 12.38
C SER A 145 -9.08 12.02 12.61
N PHE A 146 -8.66 11.10 11.73
CA PHE A 146 -9.14 9.73 11.65
C PHE A 146 -8.05 8.63 11.76
N GLY A 147 -6.77 8.95 11.52
CA GLY A 147 -5.82 7.96 10.98
C GLY A 147 -4.45 7.91 11.64
N MET A 148 -4.25 8.45 12.85
CA MET A 148 -2.98 8.24 13.57
C MET A 148 -3.11 7.53 14.92
N ASP A 149 -4.32 7.41 15.49
CA ASP A 149 -4.51 6.91 16.86
C ASP A 149 -5.32 5.60 16.93
N ASN A 150 -5.32 4.78 15.87
CA ASN A 150 -6.12 3.54 15.75
C ASN A 150 -7.64 3.73 15.72
N SER A 151 -8.13 4.92 15.36
CA SER A 151 -9.56 5.20 15.23
C SER A 151 -10.15 4.60 13.94
N GLU A 152 -11.37 4.08 14.05
CA GLU A 152 -12.19 3.66 12.91
C GLU A 152 -12.58 4.87 12.04
N PHE A 153 -12.88 4.65 10.76
CA PHE A 153 -13.41 5.69 9.91
C PHE A 153 -14.73 6.23 10.50
N PRO A 154 -14.90 7.56 10.63
CA PRO A 154 -15.98 8.10 11.44
C PRO A 154 -17.36 7.77 10.89
N GLU A 155 -18.28 7.45 11.80
CA GLU A 155 -19.66 7.16 11.46
C GLU A 155 -20.37 8.33 10.76
N GLU A 156 -19.93 9.59 10.92
CA GLU A 156 -20.56 10.70 10.22
C GLU A 156 -20.23 10.78 8.72
N VAL A 157 -19.19 10.09 8.24
CA VAL A 157 -18.78 10.09 6.83
C VAL A 157 -19.35 8.84 6.14
N LYS A 158 -20.67 8.83 5.93
CA LYS A 158 -21.39 7.64 5.41
C LYS A 158 -21.47 7.55 3.89
N THR A 159 -21.16 8.63 3.17
CA THR A 159 -21.28 8.68 1.71
C THR A 159 -20.08 9.36 1.08
N LEU A 160 -19.84 9.05 -0.19
CA LEU A 160 -18.77 9.65 -0.98
C LEU A 160 -18.92 11.18 -1.06
N GLU A 161 -20.15 11.69 -1.20
CA GLU A 161 -20.40 13.13 -1.24
C GLU A 161 -19.99 13.80 0.06
N VAL A 162 -20.34 13.21 1.21
CA VAL A 162 -19.94 13.76 2.52
C VAL A 162 -18.41 13.71 2.69
N PHE A 163 -17.77 12.64 2.21
CA PHE A 163 -16.32 12.52 2.23
C PHE A 163 -15.63 13.61 1.39
N VAL A 164 -16.09 13.81 0.15
CA VAL A 164 -15.58 14.85 -0.76
C VAL A 164 -15.79 16.25 -0.16
N GLU A 165 -16.97 16.53 0.39
CA GLU A 165 -17.24 17.82 1.04
C GLU A 165 -16.32 18.06 2.24
N LYS A 166 -16.01 17.02 3.03
CA LYS A 166 -15.04 17.16 4.13
C LYS A 166 -13.62 17.46 3.62
N ILE A 167 -13.20 16.84 2.52
CA ILE A 167 -11.89 17.13 1.88
C ILE A 167 -11.83 18.60 1.45
N LYS A 168 -12.88 19.10 0.79
CA LYS A 168 -12.99 20.50 0.37
C LYS A 168 -12.91 21.46 1.56
N VAL A 169 -13.66 21.20 2.65
CA VAL A 169 -13.68 22.09 3.83
C VAL A 169 -12.35 22.09 4.58
N SER A 170 -11.73 20.94 4.78
CA SER A 170 -10.51 20.83 5.59
C SER A 170 -9.32 21.58 4.97
N SER A 171 -9.27 21.67 3.64
CA SER A 171 -8.28 22.46 2.89
C SER A 171 -8.28 23.94 3.29
N SER A 172 -9.47 24.54 3.44
CA SER A 172 -9.63 25.96 3.82
C SER A 172 -9.20 26.29 5.27
N HIS A 173 -8.97 25.27 6.09
CA HIS A 173 -8.64 25.41 7.52
C HIS A 173 -7.20 24.99 7.87
N LEU A 174 -6.49 24.31 6.95
CA LEU A 174 -5.11 23.91 7.18
C LEU A 174 -4.13 25.00 6.75
N VAL A 175 -3.59 25.67 7.77
CA VAL A 175 -2.27 26.34 7.76
C VAL A 175 -2.21 27.65 6.97
N LYS A 176 -2.58 28.75 7.65
CA LYS A 176 -1.91 30.05 7.47
C LYS A 176 -0.42 29.90 7.80
N ARG A 177 0.40 29.45 6.86
CA ARG A 177 1.85 29.59 6.94
C ARG A 177 2.18 31.01 6.51
N THR A 178 2.57 31.83 7.47
CA THR A 178 3.21 33.12 7.22
C THR A 178 4.33 32.91 6.20
N ASP A 179 4.19 33.60 5.06
CA ASP A 179 5.19 33.80 4.00
C ASP A 179 5.14 32.91 2.74
N ASN A 180 4.06 32.19 2.42
CA ASN A 180 3.83 31.70 1.05
C ASN A 180 2.33 31.72 0.66
N ASP A 181 2.01 32.42 -0.42
CA ASP A 181 0.68 32.43 -1.08
C ASP A 181 0.41 31.10 -1.80
N ILE A 182 0.24 30.00 -1.05
CA ILE A 182 -0.29 28.76 -1.62
C ILE A 182 -1.82 28.88 -1.55
N LEU A 183 -2.49 28.77 -2.69
CA LEU A 183 -3.95 28.87 -2.80
C LEU A 183 -4.62 27.74 -1.98
N ASP A 184 -5.37 28.16 -0.96
CA ASP A 184 -5.89 27.39 0.19
C ASP A 184 -7.15 26.53 -0.07
N VAL A 185 -7.41 26.08 -1.30
CA VAL A 185 -8.60 25.26 -1.61
C VAL A 185 -8.27 24.29 -2.75
N VAL A 186 -8.63 23.01 -2.60
CA VAL A 186 -8.62 22.07 -3.73
C VAL A 186 -9.75 22.49 -4.67
N ASP A 187 -9.40 22.93 -5.87
CA ASP A 187 -10.37 23.30 -6.91
C ASP A 187 -11.28 22.11 -7.24
N ASP A 188 -12.55 22.39 -7.53
CA ASP A 188 -13.52 21.40 -8.00
C ASP A 188 -12.98 20.66 -9.22
N ASN A 189 -12.24 21.35 -10.11
CA ASN A 189 -11.59 20.71 -11.27
C ASN A 189 -10.60 19.59 -10.89
N ILE A 190 -9.90 19.73 -9.75
CA ILE A 190 -8.95 18.73 -9.25
C ILE A 190 -9.70 17.54 -8.64
N ILE A 191 -10.81 17.82 -7.94
CA ILE A 191 -11.69 16.77 -7.41
C ILE A 191 -12.30 15.97 -8.56
N GLU A 192 -12.83 16.65 -9.58
CA GLU A 192 -13.40 16.05 -10.78
C GLU A 192 -12.36 15.21 -11.53
N SER A 193 -11.12 15.67 -11.64
CA SER A 193 -10.05 14.90 -12.32
C SER A 193 -9.59 13.66 -11.53
N HIS A 194 -9.99 13.51 -10.27
CA HIS A 194 -9.61 12.39 -9.40
C HIS A 194 -10.82 11.67 -8.79
N GLU A 195 -12.01 11.79 -9.41
CA GLU A 195 -13.25 11.22 -8.87
C GLU A 195 -13.14 9.70 -8.64
N GLU A 196 -12.63 8.95 -9.62
CA GLU A 196 -12.46 7.49 -9.53
C GLU A 196 -11.46 7.07 -8.43
N PHE A 197 -10.42 7.89 -8.21
CA PHE A 197 -9.46 7.66 -7.13
C PHE A 197 -10.13 7.90 -5.77
N LEU A 198 -10.89 8.99 -5.63
CA LEU A 198 -11.58 9.35 -4.39
C LEU A 198 -12.67 8.32 -4.03
N GLU A 199 -13.37 7.79 -5.02
CA GLU A 199 -14.31 6.67 -4.85
C GLU A 199 -13.58 5.43 -4.32
N THR A 200 -12.49 5.02 -4.97
CA THR A 200 -11.69 3.86 -4.54
C THR A 200 -11.13 4.04 -3.13
N LEU A 201 -10.64 5.23 -2.81
CA LEU A 201 -10.12 5.56 -1.49
C LEU A 201 -11.21 5.52 -0.41
N PHE A 202 -12.39 6.03 -0.73
CA PHE A 202 -13.55 5.95 0.16
C PHE A 202 -13.99 4.50 0.40
N ASP A 203 -13.97 3.65 -0.63
CA ASP A 203 -14.24 2.21 -0.50
C ASP A 203 -13.22 1.51 0.38
N VAL A 204 -11.92 1.78 0.18
CA VAL A 204 -10.86 1.27 1.05
C VAL A 204 -11.10 1.66 2.50
N LEU A 205 -11.41 2.94 2.74
CA LEU A 205 -11.66 3.45 4.09
C LEU A 205 -12.88 2.77 4.72
N THR A 206 -14.02 2.78 4.05
CA THR A 206 -15.28 2.26 4.62
C THR A 206 -15.28 0.75 4.79
N GLN A 207 -14.65 0.01 3.87
CA GLN A 207 -14.66 -1.46 3.90
C GLN A 207 -13.54 -2.03 4.77
N LEU A 208 -12.37 -1.40 4.80
CA LEU A 208 -11.19 -1.98 5.44
C LEU A 208 -10.84 -1.36 6.79
N SER A 209 -11.23 -0.11 7.07
CA SER A 209 -10.91 0.52 8.37
C SER A 209 -11.57 -0.17 9.55
N THR A 210 -12.65 -0.92 9.33
CA THR A 210 -13.31 -1.69 10.40
C THR A 210 -12.56 -2.98 10.73
N LEU A 211 -11.59 -3.36 9.90
CA LEU A 211 -10.82 -4.60 10.02
C LEU A 211 -9.40 -4.34 10.52
N GLY A 212 -8.93 -3.08 10.50
CA GLY A 212 -7.59 -2.72 10.90
C GLY A 212 -7.31 -1.23 11.00
N SER A 213 -6.18 -0.91 11.62
CA SER A 213 -5.61 0.42 11.70
C SER A 213 -5.08 0.84 10.33
N MET A 214 -5.62 1.94 9.83
CA MET A 214 -5.24 2.51 8.53
C MET A 214 -3.86 3.15 8.60
N ASP A 215 -3.06 2.96 7.55
CA ASP A 215 -1.73 3.53 7.40
C ASP A 215 -1.67 4.32 6.09
N LEU A 216 -2.38 5.43 6.04
CA LEU A 216 -2.45 6.24 4.82
C LEU A 216 -1.41 7.36 4.88
N HIS A 217 -0.29 7.13 4.23
CA HIS A 217 0.76 8.12 4.04
C HIS A 217 1.37 8.01 2.63
N GLY A 218 2.10 9.03 2.18
CA GLY A 218 2.62 9.09 0.81
C GLY A 218 3.41 7.86 0.35
N GLY A 219 4.10 7.14 1.25
CA GLY A 219 4.81 5.90 0.93
C GLY A 219 3.92 4.68 0.63
N ASN A 220 2.60 4.76 0.87
CA ASN A 220 1.63 3.69 0.62
C ASN A 220 0.76 3.99 -0.61
N PHE A 221 1.25 4.91 -1.46
CA PHE A 221 0.74 5.21 -2.79
C PHE A 221 1.88 5.14 -3.78
N MET A 222 1.64 4.57 -4.95
CA MET A 222 2.60 4.51 -6.05
C MET A 222 1.92 4.90 -7.37
N LEU A 223 2.67 4.89 -8.47
CA LEU A 223 2.14 5.23 -9.79
C LEU A 223 2.11 4.04 -10.74
N ARG A 224 1.04 3.95 -11.54
CA ARG A 224 0.96 3.15 -12.77
C ARG A 224 0.84 4.12 -13.95
N GLY A 225 1.96 4.51 -14.53
CA GLY A 225 1.97 5.66 -15.45
C GLY A 225 1.56 6.92 -14.69
N ASP A 226 0.51 7.61 -15.14
CA ASP A 226 -0.04 8.80 -14.47
C ASP A 226 -1.15 8.47 -13.44
N THR A 227 -1.48 7.18 -13.28
CA THR A 227 -2.54 6.75 -12.36
C THR A 227 -1.99 6.50 -10.96
N VAL A 228 -2.60 7.12 -9.95
CA VAL A 228 -2.30 6.87 -8.54
C VAL A 228 -2.86 5.54 -8.09
N VAL A 229 -2.05 4.72 -7.43
CA VAL A 229 -2.42 3.40 -6.91
C VAL A 229 -2.21 3.34 -5.40
N ILE A 230 -3.22 2.88 -4.66
CA ILE A 230 -3.16 2.65 -3.21
C ILE A 230 -2.48 1.31 -2.97
N THR A 231 -1.29 1.27 -2.37
CA THR A 231 -0.51 0.02 -2.33
C THR A 231 -0.48 -0.67 -0.98
N ASP A 232 -0.66 0.05 0.14
CA ASP A 232 -0.58 -0.55 1.46
C ASP A 232 -1.37 0.23 2.53
N PRO A 233 -2.71 0.19 2.53
CA PRO A 233 -3.49 1.10 3.35
C PRO A 233 -3.70 0.63 4.80
N ILE A 234 -3.22 -0.56 5.21
CA ILE A 234 -3.51 -1.15 6.54
C ILE A 234 -2.21 -1.59 7.23
N ALA A 235 -1.76 -0.88 8.26
CA ALA A 235 -0.59 -1.29 9.05
C ALA A 235 -0.89 -2.54 9.90
N HIS A 236 -2.06 -2.57 10.53
CA HIS A 236 -2.40 -3.60 11.52
C HIS A 236 -3.83 -4.04 11.40
N LYS A 237 -4.10 -5.35 11.46
CA LYS A 237 -5.47 -5.80 11.74
C LYS A 237 -5.86 -5.48 13.18
N TYR A 238 -7.13 -5.17 13.42
CA TYR A 238 -7.63 -5.12 14.79
C TYR A 238 -7.56 -6.53 15.39
N VAL A 239 -7.24 -6.60 16.68
CA VAL A 239 -7.13 -7.88 17.38
C VAL A 239 -8.50 -8.55 17.31
N ALA A 240 -8.57 -9.69 16.63
CA ALA A 240 -9.70 -10.60 16.66
C ALA A 240 -9.72 -11.40 17.97
#